data_AF-A0A351Y454-F1
#
_entry.id   AF-A0A351Y454-F1
#
_cell.length_a   1.000
_cell.length_b   1.000
_cell.length_c   1.000
_cell.angle_alpha   90.00
_cell.angle_beta   90.00
_cell.angle_gamma   90.00
#
_symmetry.space_group_name_H-M   'P 1'
#
loop_
_entity.id
_entity.type
_entity.pdbx_description
1 polymer ?
#
loop_
_entity_poly.entity_id
_entity_poly.type
_entity_poly.pdbx_seq_one_letter_code
_entity_poly.pdbx_strand_id
1 'polypeptide(L)' 'MDKKIKFIFAYLKELFPNPETELHYSTPFQLVVAVMLSAQATDIQVNKVTDTLFKKIKTPENLLEI' A
#
# COMPACT_ATOMS: atom_id res chain seq x y z
N MET A 1 -7.17 21.14 19.01
CA MET A 1 -6.94 21.03 17.56
C MET A 1 -7.14 22.40 16.92
N ASP A 2 -6.12 22.91 16.23
CA ASP A 2 -6.15 24.22 15.54
C ASP A 2 -7.32 24.31 14.53
N LYS A 3 -7.94 25.49 14.39
CA LYS A 3 -9.03 25.73 13.40
C LYS A 3 -8.56 25.42 11.97
N LYS A 4 -7.30 25.69 11.65
CA LYS A 4 -6.71 25.41 10.34
C LYS A 4 -6.67 23.91 10.04
N ILE A 5 -6.31 23.09 11.04
CA ILE A 5 -6.26 21.63 10.90
C ILE A 5 -7.65 21.08 10.58
N LYS A 6 -8.68 21.54 11.31
CA LYS A 6 -10.07 21.10 11.06
C LYS A 6 -10.55 21.44 9.66
N PHE A 7 -10.20 22.64 9.15
CA PHE A 7 -10.52 23.05 7.79
C PHE A 7 -9.85 22.15 6.75
N ILE A 8 -8.56 21.87 6.89
CA ILE A 8 -7.81 20.99 5.97
C ILE A 8 -8.43 19.60 5.92
N PHE A 9 -8.72 18.98 7.07
CA PHE A 9 -9.33 17.64 7.09
C PHE A 9 -10.73 17.61 6.46
N ALA A 10 -11.55 18.63 6.69
CA ALA A 10 -12.87 18.73 6.07
C ALA A 10 -12.76 18.80 4.54
N TYR A 11 -11.86 19.65 4.05
CA TYR A 11 -11.62 19.82 2.61
C TYR A 11 -11.06 18.53 1.96
N LEU A 12 -10.07 17.89 2.59
CA LEU A 12 -9.51 16.63 2.08
C LEU A 12 -10.54 15.50 2.06
N LYS A 13 -11.43 15.44 3.04
CA LYS A 13 -12.51 14.44 3.09
C LYS A 13 -13.55 14.65 1.99
N GLU A 14 -13.81 15.90 1.60
CA GLU A 14 -14.67 16.21 0.46
C GLU A 14 -14.01 15.83 -0.86
N LEU A 15 -12.72 16.14 -1.01
CA LEU A 15 -11.97 15.90 -2.24
C LEU A 15 -11.65 14.40 -2.46
N PHE A 16 -11.38 13.67 -1.38
CA PHE A 16 -11.04 12.25 -1.37
C PHE A 16 -11.95 11.50 -0.38
N PRO A 17 -13.20 11.17 -0.77
CA PRO A 17 -14.19 10.59 0.14
C PRO A 17 -13.82 9.20 0.66
N ASN A 18 -13.12 8.40 -0.15
CA ASN A 18 -12.65 7.05 0.21
C ASN A 18 -11.21 6.87 -0.29
N PRO A 19 -10.20 7.44 0.40
CA PRO A 19 -8.82 7.29 0.00
C PRO A 19 -8.34 5.86 0.27
N GLU A 20 -7.68 5.28 -0.72
CA GLU A 20 -7.05 3.95 -0.64
C GLU A 20 -5.56 4.07 -0.99
N THR A 21 -4.78 3.02 -0.71
CA THR A 21 -3.37 2.97 -1.12
C THR A 21 -3.24 2.70 -2.62
N GLU A 22 -2.19 3.22 -3.25
CA GLU A 22 -1.86 2.92 -4.65
C GLU A 22 -1.14 1.57 -4.84
N LEU A 23 -0.77 0.89 -3.74
CA LEU A 23 -0.17 -0.43 -3.78
C LEU A 23 -1.20 -1.50 -4.18
N HIS A 24 -0.84 -2.37 -5.11
CA HIS A 24 -1.68 -3.49 -5.53
C HIS A 24 -1.51 -4.68 -4.57
N TYR A 25 -2.61 -5.14 -3.98
CA TYR A 25 -2.66 -6.32 -3.11
C TYR A 25 -4.06 -6.93 -3.11
N SER A 26 -4.17 -8.20 -2.71
CA SER A 26 -5.45 -8.89 -2.53
C SER A 26 -5.64 -9.46 -1.14
N THR A 27 -4.58 -9.48 -0.32
CA THR A 27 -4.63 -9.99 1.07
C THR A 27 -3.85 -9.07 2.02
N PRO A 28 -4.17 -9.07 3.33
CA PRO A 28 -3.39 -8.32 4.31
C PRO A 28 -1.90 -8.68 4.31
N PHE A 29 -1.57 -9.96 4.08
CA PHE A 29 -0.19 -10.42 3.95
C PHE A 29 0.54 -9.77 2.76
N GLN A 30 -0.10 -9.75 1.59
CA GLN A 30 0.46 -9.08 0.41
C GLN A 30 0.68 -7.58 0.65
N LEU A 31 -0.24 -6.92 1.36
CA LEU A 31 -0.08 -5.50 1.71
C LEU A 31 1.14 -5.29 2.61
N VAL A 32 1.35 -6.13 3.64
CA VAL A 32 2.53 -6.03 4.51
C VAL A 32 3.81 -6.19 3.70
N VAL A 33 3.86 -7.15 2.77
CA VAL A 33 5.02 -7.33 1.88
C VAL A 33 5.23 -6.11 0.97
N ALA A 34 4.17 -5.60 0.34
CA ALA A 34 4.25 -4.41 -0.52
C ALA A 34 4.73 -3.17 0.25
N VAL A 35 4.26 -2.96 1.48
CA VAL A 35 4.71 -1.87 2.35
C VAL A 35 6.17 -2.03 2.78
N MET A 36 6.65 -3.26 3.03
CA MET A 36 8.08 -3.47 3.30
C MET A 36 8.94 -3.12 2.08
N LEU A 37 8.47 -3.43 0.87
CA LEU A 37 9.17 -3.12 -0.38
C LEU A 37 9.11 -1.63 -0.78
N SER A 38 8.14 -0.87 -0.26
CA SER A 38 7.98 0.54 -0.60
C SER A 38 9.03 1.46 0.05
N ALA A 39 9.82 0.92 0.98
CA ALA A 39 10.92 1.66 1.57
C ALA A 39 11.87 2.20 0.49
N GLN A 40 11.93 3.54 0.36
CA GLN A 40 12.73 4.25 -0.63
C GLN A 40 12.43 3.87 -2.10
N ALA A 41 11.21 3.38 -2.37
CA ALA A 41 10.74 3.04 -3.70
C ALA A 41 9.43 3.78 -4.02
N THR A 42 9.09 3.84 -5.31
CA THR A 42 7.79 4.36 -5.75
C THR A 42 6.75 3.24 -5.82
N ASP A 43 5.47 3.53 -5.59
CA ASP A 43 4.39 2.54 -5.70
C ASP A 43 4.35 1.87 -7.08
N ILE A 44 4.70 2.61 -8.15
CA ILE A 44 4.87 2.07 -9.51
C ILE A 44 5.95 0.97 -9.54
N GLN A 45 7.10 1.19 -8.92
CA GLN A 45 8.19 0.19 -8.87
C GLN A 45 7.79 -1.01 -8.03
N VAL A 46 7.15 -0.78 -6.88
CA VAL A 46 6.65 -1.86 -6.02
C VAL A 46 5.64 -2.72 -6.78
N ASN A 47 4.64 -2.10 -7.41
CA ASN A 47 3.61 -2.80 -8.18
C ASN A 47 4.17 -3.62 -9.34
N LYS A 48 5.24 -3.16 -10.00
CA LYS A 48 5.95 -3.92 -11.04
C LYS A 48 6.59 -5.20 -10.49
N VAL A 49 7.20 -5.12 -9.31
CA VAL A 49 7.82 -6.29 -8.67
C VAL A 49 6.76 -7.24 -8.13
N THR A 50 5.75 -6.70 -7.44
CA THR A 50 4.73 -7.51 -6.76
C THR A 50 3.82 -8.27 -7.72
N ASP A 51 3.59 -7.78 -8.95
CA ASP A 51 2.81 -8.50 -9.96
C ASP A 51 3.39 -9.90 -10.29
N THR A 52 4.71 -10.06 -10.23
CA THR A 52 5.35 -11.37 -10.44
C THR A 52 5.59 -12.11 -9.11
N LEU A 53 5.93 -11.37 -8.05
CA LEU A 53 6.18 -11.93 -6.72
C LEU A 53 4.95 -12.65 -6.17
N PHE A 54 3.78 -12.01 -6.21
CA PHE A 54 2.55 -12.55 -5.62
C PHE A 54 1.93 -13.71 -6.41
N LYS A 55 2.36 -13.93 -7.65
CA LYS A 55 2.03 -15.16 -8.39
C LYS A 55 2.76 -16.37 -7.82
N LYS A 56 3.96 -16.17 -7.26
CA LYS A 56 4.79 -17.20 -6.63
C LYS A 56 4.52 -17.35 -5.13
N ILE A 57 4.40 -16.22 -4.44
CA ILE A 57 4.23 -16.16 -2.98
C ILE A 57 2.76 -15.94 -2.66
N LYS A 58 2.10 -16.99 -2.18
CA LYS A 58 0.69 -16.92 -1.74
C LYS A 58 0.57 -16.89 -0.22
N THR A 59 1.54 -17.46 0.49
CA THR A 59 1.57 -17.52 1.95
C THR A 59 2.92 -17.05 2.50
N PRO A 60 3.01 -16.68 3.78
CA PRO A 60 4.27 -16.31 4.43
C PRO A 60 5.35 -17.38 4.31
N GLU A 61 4.99 -18.66 4.36
CA GLU A 61 5.94 -19.78 4.29
C GLU A 61 6.68 -19.82 2.95
N ASN A 62 6.03 -19.41 1.85
CA ASN A 62 6.69 -19.34 0.55
C ASN A 62 7.86 -18.35 0.52
N LEU A 63 7.92 -17.35 1.42
CA LEU A 63 9.07 -16.43 1.51
C LEU A 63 10.33 -17.11 2.06
N LEU A 64 10.17 -18.20 2.82
CA LEU A 64 11.29 -18.92 3.42
C LEU A 64 12.03 -19.82 2.41
N GLU A 65 11.41 -20.07 1.25
CA GLU A 65 11.90 -20.99 0.22
C GLU A 65 12.51 -20.26 -1.00
N ILE A 66 12.75 -18.95 -0.88
CA ILE A 66 13.23 -18.06 -1.96
C ILE A 66 14.75 -17.91 -1.92
#